data_AF-A0A6G5R6J6-F1
#
_entry.id   AF-A0A6G5R6J6-F1
#
_cell.length_a   1.000
_cell.length_b   1.000
_cell.length_c   1.000
_cell.angle_alpha   90.00
_cell.angle_beta   90.00
_cell.angle_gamma   90.00
#
_symmetry.space_group_name_H-M   'P 1'
#
loop_
_entity.id
_entity.type
_entity.pdbx_description
1 polymer ?
#
loop_
_entity_poly.entity_id
_entity_poly.type
_entity_poly.pdbx_seq_one_letter_code
_entity_poly.pdbx_strand_id
1 'polypeptide(L)'
;MRSIFLKEITRLGLFFGFLILVLALFFAWFSFDLSYKFGAIHPESVIWYGYVFFDNEPEFVTFAAISASFFCVALAQFLPQRNRIKCLLHLPVSSFQILIWHYIFAALFFVVIWAVFGTWLVFLANKFYPIVITKEIFINWCYFCLSSAVFYIFTSSALIDKKSLRAAISSVIFVIICFAVTFYFKSFILIFILLLLSVLLGFNALISHKETSINLAFLSLIYAGILAIAGFGGYKFYEQKFANKSERYYIFYSPSLKEFVFQENLGGHYFAYRSASGKVFKNETEYKNELAFNYYMDLKQQGKMPVKIGDEVFSEADIRQARMSMTYAPKDAVPIEIPLYPLFNPDPKISAIPFSDDMIYFDKDKFRIFHHDGDEESEFSQILNKDAKNLGVKFPIKAVFGRFTNLKPFDAGLFFKDSAGEFFNVRIYDDKVSFEAVKSLKNFHYLHINESKNSEFLGLGFNEGKIYLFSKNYELKELETAKFDPATMRLRVSFDPKYLQVRFDDGKDYRAYVFDKNSFEKIGEIKLTER
;
A
#
# COMPACT_ATOMS: atom_id res chain seq x y z
N MET A 1 -41.49 -25.21 -2.90
CA MET A 1 -40.57 -24.51 -1.96
C MET A 1 -40.12 -25.43 -0.83
N ARG A 2 -41.01 -25.86 0.07
CA ARG A 2 -40.69 -26.77 1.20
C ARG A 2 -39.93 -28.04 0.79
N SER A 3 -40.28 -28.65 -0.34
CA SER A 3 -39.60 -29.83 -0.88
C SER A 3 -38.14 -29.60 -1.31
N ILE A 4 -37.83 -28.42 -1.87
CA ILE A 4 -36.45 -28.06 -2.26
C ILE A 4 -35.60 -27.88 -1.00
N PHE A 5 -36.12 -27.15 -0.01
CA PHE A 5 -35.42 -26.95 1.27
C PHE A 5 -35.16 -28.26 2.00
N LEU A 6 -36.17 -29.13 2.15
CA LEU A 6 -35.98 -30.43 2.80
C LEU A 6 -34.92 -31.27 2.10
N LYS A 7 -34.93 -31.31 0.75
CA LYS A 7 -33.91 -32.02 -0.03
C LYS A 7 -32.51 -31.47 0.23
N GLU A 8 -32.35 -30.16 0.22
CA GLU A 8 -31.06 -29.51 0.43
C GLU A 8 -30.57 -29.71 1.89
N ILE A 9 -31.47 -29.64 2.88
CA ILE A 9 -31.15 -29.94 4.30
C ILE A 9 -30.65 -31.38 4.46
N THR A 10 -31.40 -32.37 3.96
CA THR A 10 -31.02 -33.79 4.12
C THR A 10 -29.67 -34.10 3.47
N ARG A 11 -29.34 -33.40 2.38
CA ARG A 11 -28.12 -33.66 1.61
C ARG A 11 -26.91 -32.87 2.10
N LEU A 12 -27.09 -31.58 2.35
CA LEU A 12 -26.00 -30.67 2.72
C LEU A 12 -25.82 -30.57 4.23
N GLY A 13 -26.77 -31.00 5.06
CA GLY A 13 -26.71 -30.85 6.52
C GLY A 13 -25.44 -31.44 7.15
N LEU A 14 -25.11 -32.70 6.83
CA LEU A 14 -23.87 -33.33 7.32
C LEU A 14 -22.62 -32.64 6.78
N PHE A 15 -22.65 -32.25 5.50
CA PHE A 15 -21.54 -31.53 4.85
C PHE A 15 -21.30 -30.16 5.49
N PHE A 16 -22.36 -29.43 5.80
CA PHE A 16 -22.34 -28.16 6.52
C PHE A 16 -21.81 -28.33 7.94
N GLY A 17 -22.24 -29.36 8.67
CA GLY A 17 -21.68 -29.68 9.99
C GLY A 17 -20.17 -29.93 9.93
N PHE A 18 -19.71 -30.73 8.96
CA PHE A 18 -18.29 -30.95 8.72
C PHE A 18 -17.54 -29.66 8.38
N LEU A 19 -18.11 -28.81 7.52
CA LEU A 19 -17.50 -27.55 7.11
C LEU A 19 -17.39 -26.56 8.27
N ILE A 20 -18.41 -26.48 9.13
CA ILE A 20 -18.37 -25.68 10.36
C ILE A 20 -17.24 -26.17 11.28
N LEU A 21 -17.09 -27.50 11.43
CA LEU A 21 -16.01 -28.06 12.23
C LEU A 21 -14.62 -27.71 11.67
N VAL A 22 -14.43 -27.84 10.35
CA VAL A 22 -13.17 -27.47 9.68
C VAL A 22 -12.86 -25.98 9.87
N LEU A 23 -13.86 -25.11 9.68
CA LEU A 23 -13.71 -23.67 9.91
C LEU A 23 -13.42 -23.37 11.38
N ALA A 24 -14.07 -24.04 12.33
CA ALA A 24 -13.79 -23.87 13.76
C ALA A 24 -12.35 -24.27 14.12
N LEU A 25 -11.85 -25.38 13.58
CA LEU A 25 -10.45 -25.79 13.76
C LEU A 25 -9.49 -24.78 13.13
N PHE A 26 -9.80 -24.27 11.94
CA PHE A 26 -9.00 -23.23 11.28
C PHE A 26 -8.98 -21.93 12.10
N PHE A 27 -10.11 -21.46 12.61
CA PHE A 27 -10.19 -20.26 13.44
C PHE A 27 -9.52 -20.43 14.81
N ALA A 28 -9.56 -21.64 15.38
CA ALA A 28 -8.80 -21.96 16.58
C ALA A 28 -7.28 -21.91 16.31
N TRP A 29 -6.82 -22.49 15.19
CA TRP A 29 -5.42 -22.36 14.76
C TRP A 29 -5.03 -20.90 14.51
N PHE A 30 -5.87 -20.12 13.81
CA PHE A 30 -5.64 -18.70 13.57
C PHE A 30 -5.54 -17.91 14.89
N SER A 31 -6.42 -18.21 15.86
CA SER A 31 -6.37 -17.60 17.19
C SER A 31 -5.06 -17.90 17.91
N PHE A 32 -4.57 -19.13 17.80
CA PHE A 32 -3.28 -19.53 18.37
C PHE A 32 -2.10 -18.85 17.67
N ASP A 33 -2.08 -18.83 16.33
CA ASP A 33 -1.02 -18.17 15.55
C ASP A 33 -0.95 -16.66 15.86
N LEU A 34 -2.11 -15.99 15.92
CA LEU A 34 -2.17 -14.58 16.27
C LEU A 34 -1.65 -14.34 17.70
N SER A 35 -2.14 -15.12 18.67
CA SER A 35 -1.68 -15.01 20.06
C SER A 35 -0.18 -15.29 20.20
N TYR A 36 0.37 -16.22 19.42
CA TYR A 36 1.80 -16.52 19.40
C TYR A 36 2.61 -15.35 18.84
N LYS A 37 2.17 -14.74 17.73
CA LYS A 37 2.85 -13.58 17.13
C LYS A 37 2.91 -12.40 18.09
N PHE A 38 1.80 -12.08 18.75
CA PHE A 38 1.75 -11.03 19.76
C PHE A 38 2.57 -11.36 21.01
N GLY A 39 2.60 -12.63 21.44
CA GLY A 39 3.46 -13.06 22.55
C GLY A 39 4.96 -13.13 22.23
N ALA A 40 5.34 -13.16 20.95
CA ALA A 40 6.73 -13.27 20.50
C ALA A 40 7.39 -11.91 20.18
N ILE A 41 6.60 -10.86 19.97
CA ILE A 41 7.07 -9.53 19.55
C ILE A 41 6.65 -8.50 20.59
N HIS A 42 7.64 -7.82 21.17
CA HIS A 42 7.42 -6.66 22.03
C HIS A 42 8.14 -5.43 21.48
N PRO A 43 7.51 -4.25 21.48
CA PRO A 43 6.10 -4.00 21.83
C PRO A 43 5.11 -4.47 20.75
N GLU A 44 3.83 -4.66 21.13
CA GLU A 44 2.76 -5.11 20.23
C GLU A 44 2.49 -4.14 19.08
N SER A 45 2.76 -2.85 19.30
CA SER A 45 2.69 -1.77 18.30
C SER A 45 3.55 -2.04 17.06
N VAL A 46 4.58 -2.88 17.14
CA VAL A 46 5.36 -3.33 15.95
C VAL A 46 4.45 -4.08 14.97
N ILE A 47 3.53 -4.91 15.48
CA ILE A 47 2.59 -5.65 14.66
C ILE A 47 1.55 -4.70 14.06
N TRP A 48 1.09 -3.70 14.81
CA TRP A 48 0.18 -2.66 14.31
C TRP A 48 0.84 -1.84 13.20
N TYR A 49 2.10 -1.46 13.39
CA TYR A 49 2.91 -0.80 12.37
C TYR A 49 3.05 -1.67 11.12
N GLY A 50 3.27 -2.99 11.28
CA GLY A 50 3.27 -3.94 10.18
C GLY A 50 1.96 -3.99 9.40
N TYR A 51 0.83 -3.96 10.11
CA TYR A 51 -0.50 -3.91 9.50
C TYR A 51 -0.66 -2.64 8.64
N VAL A 52 -0.31 -1.48 9.20
CA VAL A 52 -0.57 -0.17 8.56
C VAL A 52 0.41 0.15 7.42
N PHE A 53 1.69 -0.21 7.54
CA PHE A 53 2.74 0.24 6.62
C PHE A 53 3.28 -0.84 5.68
N PHE A 54 3.04 -2.13 5.95
CA PHE A 54 3.64 -3.24 5.20
C PHE A 54 2.64 -4.26 4.65
N ASP A 55 1.35 -3.92 4.58
CA ASP A 55 0.27 -4.80 4.10
C ASP A 55 0.23 -6.16 4.83
N ASN A 56 0.64 -6.20 6.11
CA ASN A 56 0.67 -7.42 6.91
C ASN A 56 -0.67 -7.67 7.61
N GLU A 57 -1.71 -7.93 6.81
CA GLU A 57 -3.09 -8.19 7.24
C GLU A 57 -3.26 -9.67 7.63
N PRO A 58 -3.30 -10.05 8.93
CA PRO A 58 -3.39 -11.45 9.34
C PRO A 58 -4.68 -12.14 8.87
N GLU A 59 -5.79 -11.39 8.79
CA GLU A 59 -7.09 -11.87 8.36
C GLU A 59 -7.10 -12.31 6.89
N PHE A 60 -6.10 -11.94 6.10
CA PHE A 60 -5.99 -12.33 4.70
C PHE A 60 -6.07 -13.86 4.51
N VAL A 61 -5.50 -14.65 5.43
CA VAL A 61 -5.54 -16.12 5.36
C VAL A 61 -6.98 -16.64 5.48
N THR A 62 -7.86 -15.90 6.17
CA THR A 62 -9.28 -16.27 6.33
C THR A 62 -10.04 -16.19 5.00
N PHE A 63 -9.65 -15.31 4.08
CA PHE A 63 -10.26 -15.22 2.75
C PHE A 63 -10.18 -16.55 1.98
N ALA A 64 -9.01 -17.19 2.02
CA ALA A 64 -8.80 -18.47 1.34
C ALA A 64 -9.68 -19.56 1.96
N ALA A 65 -9.77 -19.61 3.30
CA ALA A 65 -10.59 -20.60 4.01
C ALA A 65 -12.09 -20.44 3.72
N ILE A 66 -12.61 -19.21 3.71
CA ILE A 66 -14.02 -18.94 3.36
C ILE A 66 -14.27 -19.25 1.89
N SER A 67 -13.41 -18.78 0.99
CA SER A 67 -13.59 -18.99 -0.46
C SER A 67 -13.55 -20.48 -0.82
N ALA A 68 -12.65 -21.25 -0.21
CA ALA A 68 -12.62 -22.70 -0.34
C ALA A 68 -13.91 -23.34 0.19
N SER A 69 -14.42 -22.87 1.33
CA SER A 69 -15.68 -23.36 1.90
C SER A 69 -16.86 -23.15 0.95
N PHE A 70 -16.97 -21.96 0.36
CA PHE A 70 -18.01 -21.61 -0.60
C PHE A 70 -17.93 -22.43 -1.89
N PHE A 71 -16.71 -22.66 -2.38
CA PHE A 71 -16.44 -23.53 -3.51
C PHE A 71 -16.86 -24.98 -3.23
N CYS A 72 -16.49 -25.51 -2.08
CA CYS A 72 -16.84 -26.87 -1.68
C CYS A 72 -18.36 -27.02 -1.51
N VAL A 73 -19.07 -26.00 -1.01
CA VAL A 73 -20.55 -25.98 -0.98
C VAL A 73 -21.13 -26.00 -2.39
N ALA A 74 -20.61 -25.20 -3.33
CA ALA A 74 -21.07 -25.21 -4.72
C ALA A 74 -20.90 -26.60 -5.36
N LEU A 75 -19.75 -27.25 -5.15
CA LEU A 75 -19.50 -28.61 -5.61
C LEU A 75 -20.48 -29.60 -4.98
N ALA A 76 -20.59 -29.60 -3.64
CA ALA A 76 -21.47 -30.51 -2.91
C ALA A 76 -22.92 -30.36 -3.35
N GLN A 77 -23.36 -29.14 -3.68
CA GLN A 77 -24.71 -28.83 -4.09
C GLN A 77 -25.00 -29.20 -5.56
N PHE A 78 -24.17 -28.81 -6.51
CA PHE A 78 -24.51 -28.91 -7.94
C PHE A 78 -23.84 -30.06 -8.69
N LEU A 79 -22.68 -30.56 -8.25
CA LEU A 79 -21.96 -31.61 -8.97
C LEU A 79 -22.79 -32.91 -9.09
N PRO A 80 -23.40 -33.47 -8.03
CA PRO A 80 -24.32 -34.61 -8.15
C PRO A 80 -25.62 -34.31 -8.89
N GLN A 81 -26.03 -33.03 -8.99
CA GLN A 81 -27.25 -32.66 -9.71
C GLN A 81 -27.04 -32.56 -11.22
N ARG A 82 -25.79 -32.45 -11.70
CA ARG A 82 -25.47 -32.21 -13.11
C ARG A 82 -26.22 -33.13 -14.09
N ASN A 83 -26.32 -34.42 -13.78
CA ASN A 83 -27.02 -35.41 -14.61
C ASN A 83 -28.54 -35.43 -14.42
N ARG A 84 -29.05 -34.75 -13.39
CA ARG A 84 -30.47 -34.72 -12.98
C ARG A 84 -31.12 -33.33 -13.18
N ILE A 85 -30.39 -32.35 -13.72
CA ILE A 85 -30.90 -30.99 -13.98
C ILE A 85 -32.15 -31.02 -14.86
N LYS A 86 -32.20 -31.90 -15.88
CA LYS A 86 -33.38 -32.06 -16.73
C LYS A 86 -34.64 -32.39 -15.93
N CYS A 87 -34.55 -33.28 -14.93
CA CYS A 87 -35.68 -33.63 -14.07
C CYS A 87 -36.16 -32.44 -13.22
N LEU A 88 -35.24 -31.59 -12.74
CA LEU A 88 -35.58 -30.40 -11.97
C LEU A 88 -36.35 -29.37 -12.82
N LEU A 89 -36.03 -29.28 -14.12
CA LEU A 89 -36.68 -28.33 -15.04
C LEU A 89 -38.13 -28.68 -15.40
N HIS A 90 -38.59 -29.89 -15.06
CA HIS A 90 -39.98 -30.35 -15.25
C HIS A 90 -40.88 -30.08 -14.03
N LEU A 91 -40.36 -29.54 -12.93
CA LEU A 91 -41.18 -29.13 -11.79
C LEU A 91 -42.15 -27.99 -12.22
N PRO A 92 -43.35 -27.89 -11.62
CA PRO A 92 -44.34 -26.84 -11.92
C PRO A 92 -43.96 -25.49 -11.29
N VAL A 93 -42.71 -25.09 -11.46
CA VAL A 93 -42.08 -23.89 -10.89
C VAL A 93 -41.14 -23.33 -11.95
N SER A 94 -41.03 -22.00 -12.07
CA SER A 94 -40.16 -21.42 -13.09
C SER A 94 -38.69 -21.79 -12.84
N SER A 95 -37.91 -21.96 -13.91
CA SER A 95 -36.48 -22.30 -13.80
C SER A 95 -35.70 -21.28 -12.98
N PHE A 96 -36.08 -20.00 -13.07
CA PHE A 96 -35.49 -18.92 -12.29
C PHE A 96 -35.77 -19.08 -10.79
N GLN A 97 -37.03 -19.38 -10.42
CA GLN A 97 -37.40 -19.62 -9.03
C GLN A 97 -36.67 -20.84 -8.45
N ILE A 98 -36.51 -21.92 -9.22
CA ILE A 98 -35.76 -23.10 -8.79
C ILE A 98 -34.33 -22.71 -8.43
N LEU A 99 -33.65 -21.96 -9.29
CA LEU A 99 -32.27 -21.51 -9.06
C LEU A 99 -32.17 -20.61 -7.81
N ILE A 100 -33.06 -19.62 -7.70
CA ILE A 100 -33.13 -18.71 -6.55
C ILE A 100 -33.29 -19.49 -5.25
N TRP A 101 -34.17 -20.49 -5.20
CA TRP A 101 -34.36 -21.25 -3.96
C TRP A 101 -33.12 -22.04 -3.52
N HIS A 102 -32.32 -22.56 -4.46
CA HIS A 102 -31.04 -23.20 -4.12
C HIS A 102 -30.02 -22.18 -3.60
N TYR A 103 -29.96 -21.00 -4.22
CA TYR A 103 -29.07 -19.91 -3.78
C TYR A 103 -29.49 -19.32 -2.44
N ILE A 104 -30.78 -19.10 -2.18
CA ILE A 104 -31.28 -18.62 -0.88
C ILE A 104 -30.91 -19.62 0.21
N PHE A 105 -31.05 -20.92 -0.03
CA PHE A 105 -30.68 -21.93 0.96
C PHE A 105 -29.19 -21.84 1.35
N ALA A 106 -28.30 -21.77 0.35
CA ALA A 106 -26.87 -21.61 0.60
C ALA A 106 -26.56 -20.25 1.26
N ALA A 107 -27.21 -19.17 0.82
CA ALA A 107 -27.03 -17.83 1.38
C ALA A 107 -27.39 -17.76 2.86
N LEU A 108 -28.48 -18.41 3.30
CA LEU A 108 -28.83 -18.48 4.72
C LEU A 108 -27.73 -19.16 5.55
N PHE A 109 -27.18 -20.26 5.05
CA PHE A 109 -26.07 -20.94 5.71
C PHE A 109 -24.81 -20.07 5.76
N PHE A 110 -24.49 -19.39 4.65
CA PHE A 110 -23.37 -18.48 4.57
C PHE A 110 -23.49 -17.29 5.53
N VAL A 111 -24.68 -16.72 5.70
CA VAL A 111 -24.93 -15.65 6.69
C VAL A 111 -24.63 -16.14 8.11
N VAL A 112 -24.94 -17.40 8.45
CA VAL A 112 -24.59 -17.97 9.76
C VAL A 112 -23.08 -18.10 9.92
N ILE A 113 -22.37 -18.62 8.91
CA ILE A 113 -20.89 -18.67 8.91
C ILE A 113 -20.32 -17.26 9.09
N TRP A 114 -20.83 -16.29 8.33
CA TRP A 114 -20.37 -14.90 8.37
C TRP A 114 -20.54 -14.27 9.74
N ALA A 115 -21.70 -14.48 10.37
CA ALA A 115 -21.98 -13.95 11.69
C ALA A 115 -21.10 -14.60 12.76
N VAL A 116 -21.02 -15.94 12.79
CA VAL A 116 -20.28 -16.67 13.83
C VAL A 116 -18.78 -16.42 13.74
N PHE A 117 -18.19 -16.67 12.56
CA PHE A 117 -16.74 -16.53 12.39
C PHE A 117 -16.30 -15.08 12.25
N GLY A 118 -17.15 -14.20 11.72
CA GLY A 118 -16.89 -12.75 11.74
C GLY A 118 -16.88 -12.20 13.16
N THR A 119 -17.83 -12.62 14.01
CA THR A 119 -17.83 -12.22 15.43
C THR A 119 -16.60 -12.77 16.15
N TRP A 120 -16.20 -14.03 15.89
CA TRP A 120 -14.97 -14.59 16.43
C TRP A 120 -13.75 -13.76 15.99
N LEU A 121 -13.61 -13.48 14.68
CA LEU A 121 -12.51 -12.68 14.15
C LEU A 121 -12.42 -11.31 14.81
N VAL A 122 -13.54 -10.60 14.91
CA VAL A 122 -13.60 -9.25 15.51
C VAL A 122 -13.29 -9.32 17.00
N PHE A 123 -13.85 -10.29 17.73
CA PHE A 123 -13.57 -10.47 19.15
C PHE A 123 -12.08 -10.74 19.40
N LEU A 124 -11.47 -11.59 18.59
CA LEU A 124 -10.04 -11.90 18.66
C LEU A 124 -9.21 -10.66 18.30
N ALA A 125 -9.53 -9.97 17.21
CA ALA A 125 -8.82 -8.77 16.78
C ALA A 125 -8.90 -7.67 17.85
N ASN A 126 -10.06 -7.46 18.48
CA ASN A 126 -10.23 -6.48 19.54
C ASN A 126 -9.40 -6.75 20.80
N LYS A 127 -8.88 -7.96 20.96
CA LYS A 127 -7.97 -8.29 22.07
C LYS A 127 -6.54 -7.78 21.82
N PHE A 128 -6.11 -7.70 20.56
CA PHE A 128 -4.71 -7.49 20.19
C PHE A 128 -4.48 -6.21 19.37
N TYR A 129 -5.51 -5.68 18.73
CA TYR A 129 -5.43 -4.53 17.86
C TYR A 129 -6.29 -3.38 18.38
N PRO A 130 -5.86 -2.13 18.17
CA PRO A 130 -6.69 -0.98 18.48
C PRO A 130 -7.95 -0.99 17.61
N ILE A 131 -9.03 -0.40 18.14
CA ILE A 131 -10.36 -0.40 17.51
C ILE A 131 -10.36 0.09 16.05
N VAL A 132 -9.40 0.93 15.67
CA VAL A 132 -9.25 1.44 14.29
C VAL A 132 -8.81 0.35 13.32
N ILE A 133 -7.89 -0.53 13.73
CA ILE A 133 -7.47 -1.69 12.93
C ILE A 133 -8.55 -2.76 12.96
N THR A 134 -9.17 -3.00 14.12
CA THR A 134 -10.28 -3.99 14.24
C THR A 134 -11.46 -3.65 13.32
N LYS A 135 -11.77 -2.35 13.13
CA LYS A 135 -12.78 -1.90 12.14
C LYS A 135 -12.38 -2.26 10.71
N GLU A 136 -11.11 -2.06 10.35
CA GLU A 136 -10.61 -2.40 9.01
C GLU A 136 -10.66 -3.93 8.77
N ILE A 137 -10.24 -4.72 9.76
CA ILE A 137 -10.36 -6.18 9.74
C ILE A 137 -11.81 -6.62 9.50
N PHE A 138 -12.78 -5.95 10.13
CA PHE A 138 -14.20 -6.25 9.91
C PHE A 138 -14.69 -5.86 8.50
N ILE A 139 -14.21 -4.73 7.96
CA ILE A 139 -14.52 -4.32 6.59
C ILE A 139 -13.93 -5.33 5.59
N ASN A 140 -12.67 -5.73 5.79
CA ASN A 140 -12.00 -6.77 5.00
C ASN A 140 -12.75 -8.11 5.07
N TRP A 141 -13.21 -8.52 6.25
CA TRP A 141 -14.07 -9.70 6.42
C TRP A 141 -15.34 -9.61 5.55
N CYS A 142 -16.02 -8.46 5.56
CA CYS A 142 -17.20 -8.25 4.73
C CYS A 142 -16.88 -8.36 3.23
N TYR A 143 -15.74 -7.81 2.79
CA TYR A 143 -15.27 -7.96 1.42
C TYR A 143 -15.02 -9.43 1.06
N PHE A 144 -14.33 -10.15 1.93
CA PHE A 144 -14.04 -11.57 1.73
C PHE A 144 -15.31 -12.40 1.61
N CYS A 145 -16.25 -12.21 2.53
CA CYS A 145 -17.55 -12.86 2.53
C CYS A 145 -18.33 -12.63 1.23
N LEU A 146 -18.47 -11.37 0.80
CA LEU A 146 -19.21 -11.04 -0.42
C LEU A 146 -18.50 -11.59 -1.67
N SER A 147 -17.18 -11.45 -1.76
CA SER A 147 -16.41 -12.03 -2.86
C SER A 147 -16.52 -13.55 -2.92
N SER A 148 -16.51 -14.24 -1.77
CA SER A 148 -16.76 -15.68 -1.72
C SER A 148 -18.19 -16.04 -2.15
N ALA A 149 -19.20 -15.22 -1.84
CA ALA A 149 -20.57 -15.44 -2.33
C ALA A 149 -20.67 -15.35 -3.85
N VAL A 150 -20.04 -14.35 -4.45
CA VAL A 150 -19.89 -14.27 -5.91
C VAL A 150 -19.17 -15.53 -6.40
N PHE A 151 -18.11 -15.98 -5.69
CA PHE A 151 -17.36 -17.18 -6.04
C PHE A 151 -18.23 -18.45 -6.10
N TYR A 152 -19.12 -18.60 -5.12
CA TYR A 152 -20.08 -19.70 -5.05
C TYR A 152 -21.08 -19.67 -6.23
N ILE A 153 -21.69 -18.52 -6.53
CA ILE A 153 -22.75 -18.44 -7.58
C ILE A 153 -22.16 -18.77 -8.95
N PHE A 154 -20.98 -18.26 -9.25
CA PHE A 154 -20.30 -18.56 -10.52
C PHE A 154 -19.81 -19.99 -10.61
N THR A 155 -19.22 -20.54 -9.53
CA THR A 155 -18.86 -21.97 -9.49
C THR A 155 -20.09 -22.83 -9.76
N SER A 156 -21.20 -22.50 -9.11
CA SER A 156 -22.49 -23.16 -9.33
C SER A 156 -22.94 -23.05 -10.80
N SER A 157 -22.82 -21.87 -11.40
CA SER A 157 -23.14 -21.63 -12.80
C SER A 157 -22.30 -22.49 -13.75
N ALA A 158 -20.99 -22.59 -13.51
CA ALA A 158 -20.08 -23.42 -14.29
C ALA A 158 -20.40 -24.91 -14.16
N LEU A 159 -20.77 -25.39 -12.96
CA LEU A 159 -21.15 -26.79 -12.74
C LEU A 159 -22.50 -27.15 -13.39
N ILE A 160 -23.42 -26.19 -13.47
CA ILE A 160 -24.74 -26.36 -14.09
C ILE A 160 -24.63 -26.40 -15.62
N ASP A 161 -23.70 -25.66 -16.23
CA ASP A 161 -23.62 -25.53 -17.68
C ASP A 161 -23.44 -26.89 -18.39
N LYS A 162 -24.25 -27.10 -19.45
CA LYS A 162 -24.20 -28.31 -20.28
C LYS A 162 -22.87 -28.41 -21.04
N LYS A 163 -22.25 -27.28 -21.42
CA LYS A 163 -21.00 -27.23 -22.21
C LYS A 163 -19.77 -27.08 -21.30
N SER A 164 -19.01 -28.16 -21.13
CA SER A 164 -17.83 -28.20 -20.25
C SER A 164 -16.74 -27.17 -20.58
N LEU A 165 -16.47 -26.91 -21.87
CA LEU A 165 -15.45 -25.92 -22.29
C LEU A 165 -15.86 -24.49 -21.91
N ARG A 166 -17.15 -24.14 -22.08
CA ARG A 166 -17.69 -22.82 -21.71
C ARG A 166 -17.63 -22.60 -20.20
N ALA A 167 -17.95 -23.64 -19.44
CA ALA A 167 -17.83 -23.65 -17.98
C ALA A 167 -16.37 -23.42 -17.53
N ALA A 168 -15.42 -24.11 -18.15
CA ALA A 168 -13.99 -23.97 -17.82
C ALA A 168 -13.48 -22.55 -18.08
N ILE A 169 -13.73 -21.99 -19.27
CA ILE A 169 -13.32 -20.62 -19.62
C ILE A 169 -13.95 -19.60 -18.69
N SER A 170 -15.26 -19.73 -18.42
CA SER A 170 -15.98 -18.82 -17.52
C SER A 170 -15.39 -18.87 -16.10
N SER A 171 -14.98 -20.05 -15.64
CA SER A 171 -14.37 -20.22 -14.31
C SER A 171 -13.01 -19.52 -14.20
N VAL A 172 -12.15 -19.62 -15.23
CA VAL A 172 -10.83 -18.98 -15.23
C VAL A 172 -10.93 -17.46 -15.23
N ILE A 173 -11.72 -16.89 -16.16
CA ILE A 173 -11.95 -15.44 -16.25
C ILE A 173 -12.44 -14.91 -14.90
N PHE A 174 -13.32 -15.68 -14.26
CA PHE A 174 -13.97 -15.27 -13.05
C PHE A 174 -13.10 -15.35 -11.80
N VAL A 175 -12.21 -16.34 -11.68
CA VAL A 175 -11.17 -16.36 -10.63
C VAL A 175 -10.33 -15.08 -10.70
N ILE A 176 -9.94 -14.67 -11.92
CA ILE A 176 -9.16 -13.44 -12.14
C ILE A 176 -9.96 -12.20 -11.68
N ILE A 177 -11.26 -12.14 -11.95
CA ILE A 177 -12.10 -11.00 -11.55
C ILE A 177 -12.36 -10.97 -10.05
N CYS A 178 -12.67 -12.09 -9.41
CA CYS A 178 -12.82 -12.13 -7.96
C CYS A 178 -11.54 -11.68 -7.27
N PHE A 179 -10.39 -12.12 -7.78
CA PHE A 179 -9.10 -11.66 -7.30
C PHE A 179 -8.94 -10.15 -7.48
N ALA A 180 -9.18 -9.62 -8.69
CA ALA A 180 -9.08 -8.18 -8.96
C ALA A 180 -10.03 -7.35 -8.09
N VAL A 181 -11.29 -7.75 -7.94
CA VAL A 181 -12.26 -6.97 -7.17
C VAL A 181 -11.99 -6.98 -5.68
N THR A 182 -11.60 -8.14 -5.14
CA THR A 182 -11.30 -8.28 -3.70
C THR A 182 -10.06 -7.50 -3.31
N PHE A 183 -8.97 -7.65 -4.07
CA PHE A 183 -7.66 -7.16 -3.64
C PHE A 183 -7.28 -5.80 -4.22
N TYR A 184 -7.88 -5.40 -5.33
CA TYR A 184 -7.47 -4.20 -6.03
C TYR A 184 -8.50 -3.08 -5.93
N PHE A 185 -9.76 -3.40 -6.22
CA PHE A 185 -10.79 -2.37 -6.27
C PHE A 185 -11.40 -2.04 -4.91
N LYS A 186 -11.35 -2.96 -3.93
CA LYS A 186 -12.00 -2.84 -2.60
C LYS A 186 -13.33 -2.07 -2.71
N SER A 187 -14.24 -2.53 -3.59
CA SER A 187 -15.46 -1.79 -3.94
C SER A 187 -16.72 -2.65 -3.79
N PHE A 188 -17.54 -2.33 -2.78
CA PHE A 188 -18.82 -3.00 -2.56
C PHE A 188 -19.76 -2.89 -3.75
N ILE A 189 -19.74 -1.75 -4.46
CA ILE A 189 -20.57 -1.53 -5.66
C ILE A 189 -20.18 -2.51 -6.76
N LEU A 190 -18.88 -2.67 -7.02
CA LEU A 190 -18.39 -3.58 -8.05
C LEU A 190 -18.70 -5.04 -7.71
N ILE A 191 -18.54 -5.44 -6.44
CA ILE A 191 -18.92 -6.78 -5.97
C ILE A 191 -20.43 -7.02 -6.13
N PHE A 192 -21.26 -6.03 -5.81
CA PHE A 192 -22.71 -6.15 -5.96
C PHE A 192 -23.13 -6.27 -7.44
N ILE A 193 -22.52 -5.50 -8.33
CA ILE A 193 -22.73 -5.64 -9.78
C ILE A 193 -22.33 -7.04 -10.23
N LEU A 194 -21.17 -7.56 -9.81
CA LEU A 194 -20.74 -8.91 -10.13
C LEU A 194 -21.67 -9.97 -9.57
N LEU A 195 -22.21 -9.78 -8.37
CA LEU A 195 -23.21 -10.67 -7.77
C LEU A 195 -24.47 -10.73 -8.64
N LEU A 196 -24.99 -9.59 -9.11
CA LEU A 196 -26.16 -9.56 -10.01
C LEU A 196 -25.86 -10.26 -11.35
N LEU A 197 -24.71 -9.97 -11.96
CA LEU A 197 -24.27 -10.61 -13.20
C LEU A 197 -24.09 -12.13 -13.03
N SER A 198 -23.59 -12.57 -11.87
CA SER A 198 -23.39 -13.99 -11.55
C SER A 198 -24.70 -14.78 -11.55
N VAL A 199 -25.77 -14.19 -11.01
CA VAL A 199 -27.10 -14.82 -10.96
C VAL A 199 -27.68 -14.97 -12.37
N LEU A 200 -27.50 -13.96 -13.23
CA LEU A 200 -27.92 -14.02 -14.64
C LEU A 200 -27.17 -15.12 -15.41
N LEU A 201 -25.88 -15.29 -15.15
CA LEU A 201 -25.09 -16.36 -15.76
C LEU A 201 -25.53 -17.74 -15.27
N GLY A 202 -25.84 -17.90 -13.98
CA GLY A 202 -26.40 -19.14 -13.44
C GLY A 202 -27.75 -19.48 -14.07
N PHE A 203 -28.59 -18.48 -14.30
CA PHE A 203 -29.87 -18.66 -14.98
C PHE A 203 -29.68 -19.08 -16.44
N ASN A 204 -28.74 -18.44 -17.16
CA ASN A 204 -28.40 -18.84 -18.53
C ASN A 204 -27.85 -20.27 -18.59
N ALA A 205 -27.00 -20.66 -17.65
CA ALA A 205 -26.46 -22.03 -17.56
C ALA A 205 -27.60 -23.04 -17.36
N LEU A 206 -28.57 -22.72 -16.52
CA LEU A 206 -29.74 -23.57 -16.27
C LEU A 206 -30.63 -23.73 -17.51
N ILE A 207 -30.91 -22.65 -18.23
CA ILE A 207 -31.74 -22.68 -19.46
C ILE A 207 -31.02 -23.40 -20.61
N SER A 208 -29.68 -23.44 -20.62
CA SER A 208 -28.92 -24.16 -21.66
C SER A 208 -29.30 -25.64 -21.81
N HIS A 209 -29.87 -26.25 -20.75
CA HIS A 209 -30.40 -27.62 -20.79
C HIS A 209 -31.72 -27.77 -21.57
N LYS A 210 -32.46 -26.67 -21.76
CA LYS A 210 -33.63 -26.56 -22.66
C LYS A 210 -33.24 -26.14 -24.08
N GLU A 211 -31.95 -26.16 -24.41
CA GLU A 211 -31.41 -25.74 -25.71
C GLU A 211 -31.74 -24.30 -26.10
N THR A 212 -32.10 -23.49 -25.10
CA THR A 212 -32.35 -22.06 -25.22
C THR A 212 -31.25 -21.30 -24.47
N SER A 213 -31.07 -20.03 -24.80
CA SER A 213 -30.17 -19.15 -24.07
C SER A 213 -30.82 -17.78 -23.91
N ILE A 214 -30.30 -16.99 -22.98
CA ILE A 214 -30.54 -15.55 -23.01
C ILE A 214 -30.05 -15.03 -24.37
N ASN A 215 -30.66 -13.94 -24.85
CA ASN A 215 -30.30 -13.28 -26.10
C ASN A 215 -28.77 -13.17 -26.24
N LEU A 216 -28.23 -13.68 -27.36
CA LEU A 216 -26.79 -13.76 -27.60
C LEU A 216 -26.13 -12.38 -27.52
N ALA A 217 -26.76 -11.32 -28.03
CA ALA A 217 -26.23 -9.97 -27.97
C ALA A 217 -26.13 -9.45 -26.53
N PHE A 218 -27.15 -9.71 -25.71
CA PHE A 218 -27.14 -9.33 -24.29
C PHE A 218 -26.08 -10.10 -23.49
N LEU A 219 -25.96 -11.40 -23.75
CA LEU A 219 -24.96 -12.26 -23.12
C LEU A 219 -23.54 -11.84 -23.51
N SER A 220 -23.31 -11.55 -24.79
CA SER A 220 -22.02 -11.02 -25.28
C SER A 220 -21.67 -9.69 -24.62
N LEU A 221 -22.64 -8.81 -24.38
CA LEU A 221 -22.43 -7.54 -23.68
C LEU A 221 -22.02 -7.75 -22.22
N ILE A 222 -22.62 -8.73 -21.52
CA ILE A 222 -22.21 -9.10 -20.16
C ILE A 222 -20.75 -9.58 -20.15
N TYR A 223 -20.39 -10.53 -21.02
CA TYR A 223 -19.02 -11.02 -21.09
C TYR A 223 -18.02 -9.93 -21.48
N ALA A 224 -18.39 -9.02 -22.39
CA ALA A 224 -17.56 -7.88 -22.77
C ALA A 224 -17.33 -6.93 -21.58
N GLY A 225 -18.37 -6.59 -20.81
CA GLY A 225 -18.24 -5.77 -19.61
C GLY A 225 -17.36 -6.43 -18.55
N ILE A 226 -17.53 -7.73 -18.35
CA ILE A 226 -16.71 -8.55 -17.45
C ILE A 226 -15.23 -8.54 -17.87
N LEU A 227 -14.96 -8.77 -19.16
CA LEU A 227 -13.59 -8.74 -19.72
C LEU A 227 -12.99 -7.35 -19.67
N ALA A 228 -13.77 -6.29 -19.85
CA ALA A 228 -13.30 -4.92 -19.72
C ALA A 228 -12.88 -4.61 -18.27
N ILE A 229 -13.67 -5.04 -17.28
CA ILE A 229 -13.32 -4.90 -15.85
C ILE A 229 -12.03 -5.68 -15.55
N ALA A 230 -11.94 -6.93 -16.01
CA ALA A 230 -10.76 -7.78 -15.82
C ALA A 230 -9.51 -7.20 -16.50
N GLY A 231 -9.64 -6.74 -17.74
CA GLY A 231 -8.56 -6.16 -18.52
C GLY A 231 -8.09 -4.82 -17.95
N PHE A 232 -9.01 -3.94 -17.57
CA PHE A 232 -8.67 -2.66 -16.93
C PHE A 232 -8.04 -2.87 -15.55
N GLY A 233 -8.62 -3.74 -14.72
CA GLY A 233 -8.06 -4.09 -13.41
C GLY A 233 -6.69 -4.75 -13.52
N GLY A 234 -6.53 -5.69 -14.47
CA GLY A 234 -5.26 -6.34 -14.75
C GLY A 234 -4.19 -5.38 -15.26
N TYR A 235 -4.55 -4.46 -16.17
CA TYR A 235 -3.64 -3.41 -16.65
C TYR A 235 -3.20 -2.48 -15.51
N LYS A 236 -4.14 -2.03 -14.69
CA LYS A 236 -3.86 -1.19 -13.53
C LYS A 236 -2.98 -1.89 -12.49
N PHE A 237 -3.21 -3.18 -12.24
CA PHE A 237 -2.37 -4.01 -11.40
C PHE A 237 -0.95 -4.17 -11.96
N TYR A 238 -0.83 -4.44 -13.26
CA TYR A 238 0.45 -4.48 -13.96
C TYR A 238 1.18 -3.14 -13.82
N GLU A 239 0.51 -2.01 -14.10
CA GLU A 239 1.11 -0.68 -13.97
C GLU A 239 1.62 -0.38 -12.56
N GLN A 240 0.90 -0.78 -11.52
CA GLN A 240 1.29 -0.46 -10.15
C GLN A 240 2.36 -1.37 -9.57
N LYS A 241 2.33 -2.68 -9.89
CA LYS A 241 3.23 -3.67 -9.27
C LYS A 241 4.39 -4.09 -10.16
N PHE A 242 4.24 -4.03 -11.48
CA PHE A 242 5.17 -4.65 -12.43
C PHE A 242 5.68 -3.74 -13.54
N ALA A 243 5.02 -2.63 -13.85
CA ALA A 243 5.51 -1.71 -14.86
C ALA A 243 6.81 -1.09 -14.37
N ASN A 244 7.92 -1.67 -14.84
CA ASN A 244 9.24 -1.12 -14.68
C ASN A 244 9.29 0.19 -15.46
N LYS A 245 9.03 1.30 -14.78
CA LYS A 245 9.48 2.62 -15.24
C LYS A 245 10.99 2.71 -15.00
N SER A 246 11.76 1.94 -15.76
CA SER A 246 13.22 2.04 -15.74
C SER A 246 13.59 3.47 -16.12
N GLU A 247 14.30 4.18 -15.25
CA GLU A 247 14.75 5.54 -15.54
C GLU A 247 15.70 5.47 -16.75
N ARG A 248 15.36 6.21 -17.82
CA ARG A 248 16.16 6.25 -19.04
C ARG A 248 17.52 6.87 -18.76
N TYR A 249 17.56 7.92 -17.93
CA TYR A 249 18.79 8.61 -17.57
C TYR A 249 18.98 8.67 -16.05
N TYR A 250 20.15 8.23 -15.60
CA TYR A 250 20.65 8.49 -14.26
C TYR A 250 21.76 9.53 -14.33
N ILE A 251 21.43 10.78 -14.00
CA ILE A 251 22.34 11.93 -14.12
C ILE A 251 23.13 12.11 -12.82
N PHE A 252 24.42 12.38 -12.86
CA PHE A 252 25.26 12.70 -11.71
C PHE A 252 26.14 13.89 -12.05
N TYR A 253 26.56 14.67 -11.06
CA TYR A 253 27.61 15.67 -11.26
C TYR A 253 28.96 15.04 -10.92
N SER A 254 29.94 15.16 -11.83
CA SER A 254 31.31 14.70 -11.59
C SER A 254 32.13 15.84 -10.97
N PRO A 255 32.58 15.72 -9.72
CA PRO A 255 33.49 16.70 -9.11
C PRO A 255 34.83 16.82 -9.85
N SER A 256 35.31 15.70 -10.42
CA SER A 256 36.59 15.62 -11.13
C SER A 256 36.54 16.35 -12.48
N LEU A 257 35.47 16.14 -13.25
CA LEU A 257 35.30 16.74 -14.58
C LEU A 257 34.63 18.12 -14.52
N LYS A 258 33.99 18.47 -13.41
CA LYS A 258 33.15 19.68 -13.23
C LYS A 258 32.02 19.77 -14.27
N GLU A 259 31.45 18.62 -14.62
CA GLU A 259 30.33 18.53 -15.55
C GLU A 259 29.36 17.41 -15.15
N PHE A 260 28.18 17.41 -15.75
CA PHE A 260 27.24 16.30 -15.58
C PHE A 260 27.68 15.08 -16.39
N VAL A 261 27.60 13.91 -15.77
CA VAL A 261 27.75 12.61 -16.40
C VAL A 261 26.47 11.81 -16.19
N PHE A 262 26.14 10.91 -17.11
CA PHE A 262 24.90 10.15 -17.02
C PHE A 262 25.05 8.74 -17.55
N GLN A 263 24.33 7.85 -16.89
CA GLN A 263 24.08 6.50 -17.34
C GLN A 263 22.74 6.48 -18.08
N GLU A 264 22.78 6.16 -19.37
CA GLU A 264 21.62 5.99 -20.24
C GLU A 264 21.27 4.49 -20.32
N ASN A 265 20.04 4.15 -19.93
CA ASN A 265 19.50 2.81 -20.06
C ASN A 265 19.03 2.56 -21.49
N LEU A 266 19.71 1.67 -22.22
CA LEU A 266 19.37 1.31 -23.61
C LEU A 266 18.34 0.18 -23.70
N GLY A 267 17.83 -0.30 -22.56
CA GLY A 267 16.94 -1.44 -22.43
C GLY A 267 17.64 -2.64 -21.78
N GLY A 268 16.90 -3.39 -20.95
CA GLY A 268 17.44 -4.55 -20.24
C GLY A 268 18.59 -4.18 -19.29
N HIS A 269 19.72 -4.87 -19.42
CA HIS A 269 20.95 -4.61 -18.64
C HIS A 269 22.02 -3.85 -19.44
N TYR A 270 21.64 -3.19 -20.54
CA TYR A 270 22.57 -2.44 -21.39
C TYR A 270 22.56 -0.96 -21.04
N PHE A 271 23.73 -0.44 -20.67
CA PHE A 271 23.91 0.94 -20.28
C PHE A 271 24.99 1.62 -21.12
N ALA A 272 24.70 2.84 -21.57
CA ALA A 272 25.71 3.74 -22.13
C ALA A 272 26.08 4.79 -21.09
N TYR A 273 27.36 5.08 -20.97
CA TYR A 273 27.89 6.06 -20.03
C TYR A 273 28.44 7.25 -20.80
N ARG A 274 27.90 8.44 -20.55
CA ARG A 274 28.26 9.67 -21.29
C ARG A 274 28.44 10.85 -20.35
N SER A 275 29.12 11.87 -20.83
CA SER A 275 29.20 13.20 -20.20
C SER A 275 28.38 14.23 -20.98
N ALA A 276 28.13 15.38 -20.35
CA ALA A 276 27.49 16.53 -20.97
C ALA A 276 28.31 17.10 -22.13
N SER A 277 29.65 17.07 -22.05
CA SER A 277 30.55 17.45 -23.14
C SER A 277 30.62 16.46 -24.30
N GLY A 278 30.03 15.26 -24.16
CA GLY A 278 29.98 14.24 -25.20
C GLY A 278 31.07 13.15 -25.11
N LYS A 279 31.95 13.18 -24.10
CA LYS A 279 32.84 12.04 -23.78
C LYS A 279 31.99 10.79 -23.52
N VAL A 280 32.33 9.69 -24.19
CA VAL A 280 31.74 8.36 -23.99
C VAL A 280 32.73 7.52 -23.18
N PHE A 281 32.30 7.00 -22.04
CA PHE A 281 33.13 6.13 -21.22
C PHE A 281 33.10 4.70 -21.76
N LYS A 282 34.26 4.02 -21.75
CA LYS A 282 34.40 2.68 -22.34
C LYS A 282 33.67 1.60 -21.55
N ASN A 283 33.57 1.79 -20.23
CA ASN A 283 32.91 0.85 -19.32
C ASN A 283 32.43 1.57 -18.05
N GLU A 284 31.66 0.84 -17.23
CA GLU A 284 31.13 1.32 -15.95
C GLU A 284 32.23 1.74 -14.97
N THR A 285 33.36 1.04 -14.94
CA THR A 285 34.48 1.35 -14.04
C THR A 285 35.08 2.72 -14.34
N GLU A 286 35.27 3.06 -15.62
CA GLU A 286 35.76 4.38 -16.04
C GLU A 286 34.78 5.47 -15.61
N TYR A 287 33.49 5.27 -15.85
CA TYR A 287 32.42 6.17 -15.42
C TYR A 287 32.40 6.39 -13.89
N LYS A 288 32.45 5.31 -13.12
CA LYS A 288 32.44 5.37 -11.64
C LYS A 288 33.67 6.06 -11.06
N ASN A 289 34.83 5.94 -11.71
CA ASN A 289 36.05 6.63 -11.28
C ASN A 289 35.89 8.16 -11.31
N GLU A 290 35.04 8.70 -12.18
CA GLU A 290 34.76 10.14 -12.27
C GLU A 290 33.75 10.61 -11.20
N LEU A 291 33.09 9.68 -10.50
CA LEU A 291 32.04 9.93 -9.51
C LEU A 291 32.56 9.59 -8.10
N ALA A 292 33.67 10.24 -7.74
CA ALA A 292 34.46 9.92 -6.56
C ALA A 292 33.65 9.86 -5.25
N PHE A 293 32.68 10.74 -5.07
CA PHE A 293 31.85 10.77 -3.86
C PHE A 293 30.70 9.76 -3.88
N ASN A 294 30.11 9.47 -5.06
CA ASN A 294 29.01 8.52 -5.17
C ASN A 294 29.48 7.07 -5.06
N TYR A 295 30.67 6.76 -5.59
CA TYR A 295 31.25 5.41 -5.66
C TYR A 295 32.54 5.27 -4.83
N TYR A 296 32.67 6.00 -3.73
CA TYR A 296 33.88 5.98 -2.89
C TYR A 296 34.21 4.58 -2.32
N MET A 297 33.21 3.70 -2.13
CA MET A 297 33.44 2.31 -1.69
C MET A 297 34.14 1.48 -2.77
N ASP A 298 33.77 1.68 -4.04
CA ASP A 298 34.43 1.03 -5.18
C ASP A 298 35.88 1.55 -5.30
N LEU A 299 36.09 2.86 -5.09
CA LEU A 299 37.43 3.46 -5.06
C LEU A 299 38.28 2.97 -3.89
N LYS A 300 37.68 2.77 -2.71
CA LYS A 300 38.35 2.18 -1.54
C LYS A 300 38.83 0.76 -1.85
N GLN A 301 37.97 -0.07 -2.42
CA GLN A 301 38.33 -1.43 -2.81
C GLN A 301 39.47 -1.47 -3.84
N GLN A 302 39.53 -0.47 -4.71
CA GLN A 302 40.59 -0.29 -5.70
C GLN A 302 41.88 0.34 -5.12
N GLY A 303 41.92 0.69 -3.83
CA GLY A 303 43.07 1.35 -3.21
C GLY A 303 43.28 2.80 -3.66
N LYS A 304 42.24 3.48 -4.16
CA LYS A 304 42.27 4.85 -4.71
C LYS A 304 41.81 5.93 -3.72
N MET A 305 41.71 5.59 -2.43
CA MET A 305 41.38 6.54 -1.36
C MET A 305 42.66 6.98 -0.62
N PRO A 306 42.75 8.22 -0.12
CA PRO A 306 41.79 9.32 -0.24
C PRO A 306 41.72 9.90 -1.67
N VAL A 307 40.60 10.54 -2.01
CA VAL A 307 40.43 11.16 -3.33
C VAL A 307 40.83 12.63 -3.29
N LYS A 308 41.54 13.10 -4.32
CA LYS A 308 41.89 14.51 -4.50
C LYS A 308 40.96 15.14 -5.55
N ILE A 309 40.21 16.16 -5.16
CA ILE A 309 39.30 16.91 -6.04
C ILE A 309 39.70 18.38 -6.03
N GLY A 310 40.28 18.85 -7.12
CA GLY A 310 40.97 20.15 -7.14
C GLY A 310 42.15 20.14 -6.17
N ASP A 311 42.19 21.10 -5.26
CA ASP A 311 43.26 21.23 -4.25
C ASP A 311 42.92 20.58 -2.90
N GLU A 312 41.72 20.01 -2.77
CA GLU A 312 41.25 19.39 -1.53
C GLU A 312 41.37 17.86 -1.58
N VAL A 313 41.67 17.26 -0.44
CA VAL A 313 41.78 15.81 -0.26
C VAL A 313 40.67 15.34 0.67
N PHE A 314 39.93 14.33 0.26
CA PHE A 314 38.79 13.79 0.99
C PHE A 314 39.06 12.34 1.40
N SER A 315 39.01 12.10 2.70
CA SER A 315 39.05 10.76 3.29
C SER A 315 37.69 10.06 3.18
N GLU A 316 37.68 8.76 3.48
CA GLU A 316 36.43 7.99 3.62
C GLU A 316 35.51 8.60 4.70
N ALA A 317 36.09 9.09 5.80
CA ALA A 317 35.33 9.68 6.89
C ALA A 317 34.63 10.97 6.45
N ASP A 318 35.32 11.83 5.69
CA ASP A 318 34.77 13.10 5.20
C ASP A 318 33.57 12.86 4.27
N ILE A 319 33.70 11.90 3.34
CA ILE A 319 32.62 11.54 2.42
C ILE A 319 31.44 10.95 3.18
N ARG A 320 31.69 10.02 4.11
CA ARG A 320 30.63 9.38 4.90
C ARG A 320 29.89 10.37 5.78
N GLN A 321 30.60 11.32 6.38
CA GLN A 321 30.01 12.36 7.21
C GLN A 321 29.17 13.32 6.35
N ALA A 322 29.66 13.74 5.19
CA ALA A 322 28.93 14.67 4.33
C ALA A 322 27.69 14.07 3.64
N ARG A 323 27.62 12.73 3.51
CA ARG A 323 26.61 12.07 2.69
C ARG A 323 25.22 12.16 3.32
N MET A 324 24.29 12.70 2.54
CA MET A 324 22.86 12.67 2.83
C MET A 324 22.11 12.47 1.52
N SER A 325 21.04 11.68 1.53
CA SER A 325 20.16 11.53 0.37
C SER A 325 18.72 11.56 0.83
N MET A 326 17.89 12.26 0.06
CA MET A 326 16.44 12.32 0.23
C MET A 326 15.81 12.01 -1.12
N THR A 327 14.75 11.21 -1.09
CA THR A 327 14.04 10.78 -2.29
C THR A 327 12.56 10.96 -2.07
N TYR A 328 11.88 11.39 -3.12
CA TYR A 328 10.44 11.50 -3.18
C TYR A 328 9.93 10.89 -4.48
N ALA A 329 8.85 10.13 -4.39
CA ALA A 329 8.06 9.70 -5.52
C ALA A 329 6.60 10.13 -5.30
N PRO A 330 5.81 10.35 -6.36
CA PRO A 330 4.40 10.72 -6.23
C PRO A 330 3.55 9.78 -5.36
N LYS A 331 3.91 8.50 -5.30
CA LYS A 331 3.25 7.51 -4.44
C LYS A 331 3.43 7.79 -2.94
N ASP A 332 4.49 8.49 -2.54
CA ASP A 332 4.79 8.79 -1.14
C ASP A 332 3.86 9.87 -0.58
N ALA A 333 3.21 10.66 -1.46
CA ALA A 333 2.20 11.65 -1.11
C ALA A 333 0.80 11.06 -0.92
N VAL A 334 0.60 9.77 -1.20
CA VAL A 334 -0.69 9.10 -0.99
C VAL A 334 -0.86 8.85 0.51
N PRO A 335 -1.94 9.37 1.14
CA PRO A 335 -2.21 9.09 2.55
C PRO A 335 -2.37 7.59 2.80
N ILE A 336 -1.91 7.13 3.96
CA ILE A 336 -2.17 5.77 4.42
C ILE A 336 -3.66 5.56 4.71
N GLU A 337 -4.16 4.35 4.51
CA GLU A 337 -5.59 4.00 4.66
C GLU A 337 -6.08 4.19 6.11
N ILE A 338 -5.26 3.77 7.07
CA ILE A 338 -5.49 3.99 8.50
C ILE A 338 -4.49 5.04 9.00
N PRO A 339 -4.92 6.27 9.37
CA PRO A 339 -4.01 7.33 9.83
C PRO A 339 -3.52 7.11 11.28
N LEU A 340 -2.87 5.97 11.50
CA LEU A 340 -2.28 5.51 12.74
C LEU A 340 -0.75 5.47 12.58
N TYR A 341 -0.03 6.26 13.38
CA TYR A 341 1.41 6.46 13.22
C TYR A 341 2.14 6.16 14.54
N PRO A 342 3.36 5.61 14.49
CA PRO A 342 4.15 5.43 15.70
C PRO A 342 4.52 6.80 16.29
N LEU A 343 4.35 6.95 17.60
CA LEU A 343 4.69 8.15 18.34
C LEU A 343 5.90 7.86 19.23
N PHE A 344 7.11 8.09 18.72
CA PHE A 344 8.31 7.76 19.46
C PHE A 344 8.49 8.64 20.69
N ASN A 345 9.05 8.05 21.75
CA ASN A 345 9.44 8.71 22.98
C ASN A 345 10.90 8.33 23.30
N PRO A 346 11.89 8.97 22.66
CA PRO A 346 13.30 8.67 22.91
C PRO A 346 13.70 9.00 24.35
N ASP A 347 14.36 8.06 25.03
CA ASP A 347 15.01 8.28 26.31
C ASP A 347 16.45 8.78 26.09
N PRO A 348 16.87 9.93 26.64
CA PRO A 348 18.25 10.43 26.56
C PRO A 348 19.30 9.45 27.06
N LYS A 349 18.93 8.48 27.90
CA LYS A 349 19.83 7.47 28.49
C LYS A 349 20.10 6.30 27.54
N ILE A 350 19.32 6.15 26.48
CA ILE A 350 19.41 5.02 25.55
C ILE A 350 19.94 5.51 24.19
N SER A 351 21.01 4.87 23.70
CA SER A 351 21.67 5.27 22.44
C SER A 351 20.82 4.99 21.18
N ALA A 352 19.99 3.96 21.23
CA ALA A 352 19.07 3.59 20.16
C ALA A 352 17.64 3.94 20.56
N ILE A 353 16.87 4.48 19.62
CA ILE A 353 15.45 4.76 19.85
C ILE A 353 14.73 3.40 19.88
N PRO A 354 14.04 3.05 20.98
CA PRO A 354 13.21 1.85 21.01
C PRO A 354 12.08 1.98 20.00
N PHE A 355 11.50 0.86 19.57
CA PHE A 355 10.26 0.96 18.81
C PHE A 355 9.18 1.58 19.70
N SER A 356 8.30 2.39 19.11
CA SER A 356 7.35 3.15 19.90
C SER A 356 6.30 2.24 20.53
N ASP A 357 6.07 2.41 21.83
CA ASP A 357 4.99 1.78 22.58
C ASP A 357 3.61 2.39 22.28
N ASP A 358 3.60 3.62 21.78
CA ASP A 358 2.40 4.43 21.56
C ASP A 358 2.15 4.67 20.07
N MET A 359 0.90 4.53 19.63
CA MET A 359 0.51 4.92 18.28
C MET A 359 -0.55 6.02 18.32
N ILE A 360 -0.28 7.11 17.60
CA ILE A 360 -1.22 8.24 17.46
C ILE A 360 -2.12 8.03 16.25
N TYR A 361 -3.42 8.09 16.51
CA TYR A 361 -4.49 8.08 15.54
C TYR A 361 -5.06 9.48 15.35
N PHE A 362 -5.06 9.93 14.09
CA PHE A 362 -5.64 11.20 13.68
C PHE A 362 -7.12 10.97 13.31
N ASP A 363 -8.00 11.09 14.32
CA ASP A 363 -9.45 10.95 14.13
C ASP A 363 -10.04 12.18 13.40
N LYS A 364 -11.32 12.11 13.06
CA LYS A 364 -12.04 13.16 12.35
C LYS A 364 -12.19 14.45 13.14
N ASP A 365 -12.07 14.40 14.46
CA ASP A 365 -12.34 15.51 15.37
C ASP A 365 -11.38 15.62 16.57
N LYS A 366 -10.51 14.62 16.79
CA LYS A 366 -9.55 14.61 17.90
C LYS A 366 -8.32 13.74 17.62
N PHE A 367 -7.29 13.87 18.45
CA PHE A 367 -6.19 12.91 18.53
C PHE A 367 -6.55 11.78 19.50
N ARG A 368 -6.17 10.53 19.19
CA ARG A 368 -6.22 9.41 20.14
C ARG A 368 -4.87 8.71 20.14
N ILE A 369 -4.35 8.37 21.32
CA ILE A 369 -3.11 7.58 21.44
C ILE A 369 -3.46 6.24 22.04
N PHE A 370 -3.09 5.18 21.33
CA PHE A 370 -3.22 3.79 21.76
C PHE A 370 -1.88 3.32 22.31
N HIS A 371 -1.87 2.89 23.57
CA HIS A 371 -0.71 2.24 24.17
C HIS A 371 -0.70 0.74 23.85
N HIS A 372 0.47 0.13 23.75
CA HIS A 372 0.62 -1.27 23.31
C HIS A 372 -0.11 -2.30 24.18
N ASP A 373 -0.51 -1.96 25.41
CA ASP A 373 -1.18 -2.87 26.37
C ASP A 373 -2.72 -2.79 26.33
N GLY A 374 -3.28 -1.97 25.43
CA GLY A 374 -4.70 -1.96 25.12
C GLY A 374 -5.51 -0.84 25.78
N ASP A 375 -4.88 0.08 26.51
CA ASP A 375 -5.59 1.27 27.00
C ASP A 375 -6.01 2.18 25.83
N GLU A 376 -7.33 2.38 25.68
CA GLU A 376 -7.93 3.06 24.52
C GLU A 376 -7.57 4.56 24.41
N GLU A 377 -7.00 5.17 25.47
CA GLU A 377 -6.66 6.59 25.48
C GLU A 377 -5.59 6.93 26.53
N SER A 378 -4.31 7.00 26.11
CA SER A 378 -3.19 7.45 26.95
C SER A 378 -3.39 8.87 27.49
N GLU A 379 -2.79 9.21 28.64
CA GLU A 379 -2.75 10.58 29.20
C GLU A 379 -2.24 11.61 28.18
N PHE A 380 -1.32 11.20 27.29
CA PHE A 380 -0.84 12.03 26.19
C PHE A 380 -1.97 12.47 25.26
N SER A 381 -3.02 11.67 25.07
CA SER A 381 -4.19 12.06 24.26
C SER A 381 -4.87 13.30 24.85
N GLN A 382 -5.01 13.36 26.17
CA GLN A 382 -5.66 14.49 26.83
C GLN A 382 -4.81 15.76 26.72
N ILE A 383 -3.49 15.63 26.93
CA ILE A 383 -2.52 16.73 26.79
C ILE A 383 -2.56 17.27 25.35
N LEU A 384 -2.43 16.39 24.36
CA LEU A 384 -2.43 16.77 22.95
C LEU A 384 -3.71 17.47 22.53
N ASN A 385 -4.88 16.96 22.91
CA ASN A 385 -6.15 17.58 22.55
C ASN A 385 -6.35 18.95 23.24
N LYS A 386 -5.85 19.11 24.48
CA LYS A 386 -5.83 20.41 25.15
C LYS A 386 -4.95 21.40 24.41
N ASP A 387 -3.74 21.00 24.04
CA ASP A 387 -2.79 21.86 23.32
C ASP A 387 -3.29 22.18 21.90
N ALA A 388 -3.89 21.22 21.22
CA ALA A 388 -4.54 21.40 19.93
C ALA A 388 -5.62 22.48 19.98
N LYS A 389 -6.46 22.45 21.02
CA LYS A 389 -7.51 23.45 21.24
C LYS A 389 -6.90 24.83 21.51
N ASN A 390 -5.85 24.90 22.32
CA ASN A 390 -5.15 26.16 22.62
C ASN A 390 -4.49 26.78 21.39
N LEU A 391 -3.91 25.95 20.53
CA LEU A 391 -3.27 26.34 19.27
C LEU A 391 -4.25 26.53 18.11
N GLY A 392 -5.54 26.20 18.32
CA GLY A 392 -6.60 26.43 17.34
C GLY A 392 -6.63 25.45 16.17
N VAL A 393 -6.07 24.23 16.34
CA VAL A 393 -6.01 23.17 15.32
C VAL A 393 -7.41 22.86 14.76
N LYS A 394 -7.50 22.72 13.44
CA LYS A 394 -8.75 22.39 12.74
C LYS A 394 -8.73 20.96 12.19
N PHE A 395 -9.64 20.15 12.68
CA PHE A 395 -9.88 18.81 12.15
C PHE A 395 -10.80 18.84 10.90
N PRO A 396 -10.84 17.78 10.07
CA PRO A 396 -9.95 16.62 10.09
C PRO A 396 -8.54 16.98 9.62
N ILE A 397 -7.52 16.28 10.14
CA ILE A 397 -6.15 16.43 9.68
C ILE A 397 -6.03 15.90 8.24
N LYS A 398 -5.40 16.69 7.37
CA LYS A 398 -5.34 16.43 5.92
C LYS A 398 -4.12 15.63 5.49
N ALA A 399 -3.01 15.79 6.20
CA ALA A 399 -1.76 15.09 5.90
C ALA A 399 -0.88 14.98 7.15
N VAL A 400 -0.11 13.90 7.23
CA VAL A 400 0.86 13.65 8.29
C VAL A 400 2.18 13.25 7.63
N PHE A 401 3.27 13.81 8.13
CA PHE A 401 4.62 13.64 7.61
C PHE A 401 5.55 13.29 8.76
N GLY A 402 6.42 12.31 8.56
CA GLY A 402 7.34 11.85 9.58
C GLY A 402 8.22 10.74 9.03
N ARG A 403 9.19 10.34 9.84
CA ARG A 403 9.99 9.15 9.58
C ARG A 403 9.60 8.07 10.59
N PHE A 404 8.88 7.07 10.12
CA PHE A 404 8.19 6.09 10.98
C PHE A 404 9.04 4.88 11.38
N THR A 405 10.38 5.03 11.41
CA THR A 405 11.31 3.96 11.82
C THR A 405 12.10 4.38 13.04
N ASN A 406 12.39 3.42 13.92
CA ASN A 406 13.26 3.59 15.08
C ASN A 406 14.76 3.56 14.74
N LEU A 407 15.13 3.22 13.50
CA LEU A 407 16.52 3.21 13.01
C LEU A 407 17.09 4.62 12.75
N LYS A 408 16.40 5.64 13.22
CA LYS A 408 16.79 7.03 13.06
C LYS A 408 17.66 7.49 14.23
N PRO A 409 18.55 8.47 14.00
CA PRO A 409 19.49 8.92 15.00
C PRO A 409 18.90 9.82 16.09
N PHE A 410 17.77 10.47 15.80
CA PHE A 410 16.97 11.29 16.70
C PHE A 410 15.54 11.33 16.15
N ASP A 411 14.55 11.64 16.99
CA ASP A 411 13.16 11.84 16.59
C ASP A 411 12.86 13.34 16.49
N ALA A 412 12.41 13.79 15.31
CA ALA A 412 11.95 15.17 15.11
C ALA A 412 10.42 15.33 15.31
N GLY A 413 9.75 14.27 15.76
CA GLY A 413 8.30 14.22 15.84
C GLY A 413 7.60 14.00 14.51
N LEU A 414 6.29 14.19 14.58
CA LEU A 414 5.35 14.14 13.47
C LEU A 414 4.94 15.56 13.10
N PHE A 415 4.99 15.86 11.81
CA PHE A 415 4.43 17.07 11.24
C PHE A 415 3.06 16.74 10.68
N PHE A 416 2.10 17.63 10.85
CA PHE A 416 0.80 17.43 10.23
C PHE A 416 0.19 18.74 9.76
N LYS A 417 -0.64 18.62 8.73
CA LYS A 417 -1.38 19.72 8.12
C LYS A 417 -2.85 19.60 8.48
N ASP A 418 -3.39 20.62 9.11
CA ASP A 418 -4.79 20.64 9.54
C ASP A 418 -5.76 20.99 8.39
N SER A 419 -7.06 21.08 8.67
CA SER A 419 -8.06 21.38 7.64
C SER A 419 -8.02 22.83 7.15
N ALA A 420 -7.50 23.76 7.95
CA ALA A 420 -7.24 25.16 7.55
C ALA A 420 -5.95 25.32 6.75
N GLY A 421 -5.12 24.28 6.70
CA GLY A 421 -3.84 24.27 6.01
C GLY A 421 -2.68 24.76 6.87
N GLU A 422 -2.88 24.92 8.18
CA GLU A 422 -1.80 25.24 9.12
C GLU A 422 -0.98 23.99 9.43
N PHE A 423 0.31 24.18 9.68
CA PHE A 423 1.23 23.11 10.05
C PHE A 423 1.54 23.12 11.53
N PHE A 424 1.66 21.93 12.08
CA PHE A 424 2.02 21.70 13.47
C PHE A 424 3.06 20.60 13.56
N ASN A 425 3.88 20.65 14.61
CA ASN A 425 4.78 19.59 15.00
C ASN A 425 4.36 19.06 16.37
N VAL A 426 4.30 17.73 16.48
CA VAL A 426 4.10 17.02 17.74
C VAL A 426 5.24 16.04 17.95
N ARG A 427 5.87 16.07 19.12
CA ARG A 427 6.91 15.13 19.51
C ARG A 427 6.79 14.79 20.99
N ILE A 428 7.21 13.58 21.35
CA ILE A 428 7.43 13.18 22.73
C ILE A 428 8.93 12.92 22.91
N TYR A 429 9.49 13.44 23.99
CA TYR A 429 10.88 13.21 24.35
C TYR A 429 10.99 13.19 25.87
N ASP A 430 11.55 12.12 26.44
CA ASP A 430 11.66 11.97 27.90
C ASP A 430 10.30 12.20 28.60
N ASP A 431 9.25 11.53 28.10
CA ASP A 431 7.85 11.62 28.55
C ASP A 431 7.22 13.02 28.49
N LYS A 432 7.87 13.98 27.81
CA LYS A 432 7.38 15.35 27.67
C LYS A 432 6.86 15.58 26.27
N VAL A 433 5.59 15.97 26.22
CA VAL A 433 4.91 16.38 24.99
C VAL A 433 5.37 17.79 24.60
N SER A 434 5.77 17.95 23.34
CA SER A 434 6.03 19.24 22.71
C SER A 434 5.11 19.37 21.51
N PHE A 435 4.27 20.40 21.52
CA PHE A 435 3.29 20.69 20.47
C PHE A 435 3.43 22.16 20.08
N GLU A 436 3.80 22.42 18.84
CA GLU A 436 3.98 23.79 18.34
C GLU A 436 3.41 23.97 16.92
N ALA A 437 3.02 25.22 16.61
CA ALA A 437 2.64 25.62 15.27
C ALA A 437 3.88 25.99 14.45
N VAL A 438 4.02 25.42 13.26
CA VAL A 438 5.18 25.64 12.38
C VAL A 438 4.79 26.60 11.26
N LYS A 439 4.77 27.90 11.60
CA LYS A 439 4.27 28.96 10.70
C LYS A 439 5.01 29.05 9.36
N SER A 440 6.31 28.74 9.33
CA SER A 440 7.10 28.78 8.09
C SER A 440 6.61 27.77 7.05
N LEU A 441 5.93 26.69 7.46
CA LEU A 441 5.50 25.61 6.58
C LEU A 441 4.05 25.74 6.07
N LYS A 442 3.30 26.78 6.46
CA LYS A 442 1.86 26.94 6.15
C LYS A 442 1.45 26.63 4.69
N ASN A 443 2.22 27.07 3.71
CA ASN A 443 1.85 26.92 2.29
C ASN A 443 2.34 25.61 1.66
N PHE A 444 3.05 24.77 2.40
CA PHE A 444 3.65 23.56 1.85
C PHE A 444 2.59 22.49 1.56
N HIS A 445 2.76 21.77 0.45
CA HIS A 445 1.88 20.68 0.05
C HIS A 445 2.34 19.34 0.59
N TYR A 446 3.66 19.16 0.75
CA TYR A 446 4.26 17.91 1.18
C TYR A 446 5.57 18.19 1.90
N LEU A 447 5.89 17.36 2.90
CA LEU A 447 7.17 17.37 3.61
C LEU A 447 7.80 15.97 3.57
N HIS A 448 9.08 15.92 3.24
CA HIS A 448 9.91 14.73 3.42
C HIS A 448 10.82 14.95 4.62
N ILE A 449 10.62 14.17 5.70
CA ILE A 449 11.42 14.26 6.92
C ILE A 449 12.60 13.29 6.82
N ASN A 450 13.81 13.77 7.10
CA ASN A 450 15.02 12.97 7.14
C ASN A 450 15.90 13.34 8.34
N GLU A 451 15.70 12.66 9.48
CA GLU A 451 16.56 12.84 10.64
C GLU A 451 17.95 12.25 10.37
N SER A 452 18.89 13.07 9.91
CA SER A 452 20.29 12.70 9.73
C SER A 452 21.16 13.40 10.79
N LYS A 453 22.11 12.68 11.41
CA LYS A 453 23.08 13.30 12.36
C LYS A 453 23.94 14.34 11.68
N ASN A 454 24.22 14.15 10.39
CA ASN A 454 25.28 14.86 9.70
C ASN A 454 24.77 16.05 8.87
N SER A 455 23.55 16.51 9.13
CA SER A 455 22.94 17.62 8.42
C SER A 455 22.31 18.61 9.38
N GLU A 456 22.43 19.89 9.03
CA GLU A 456 21.65 20.97 9.63
C GLU A 456 20.18 20.95 9.16
N PHE A 457 19.92 20.31 8.01
CA PHE A 457 18.59 20.17 7.44
C PHE A 457 17.85 18.97 8.03
N LEU A 458 16.59 19.21 8.35
CA LEU A 458 15.65 18.21 8.82
C LEU A 458 14.89 17.55 7.66
N GLY A 459 14.79 18.21 6.51
CA GLY A 459 14.07 17.63 5.38
C GLY A 459 13.91 18.54 4.17
N LEU A 460 12.99 18.14 3.29
CA LEU A 460 12.56 18.88 2.10
C LEU A 460 11.07 19.20 2.17
N GLY A 461 10.68 20.33 1.60
CA GLY A 461 9.29 20.69 1.41
C GLY A 461 9.02 21.25 0.01
N PHE A 462 7.78 21.09 -0.47
CA PHE A 462 7.33 21.63 -1.75
C PHE A 462 6.22 22.66 -1.57
N ASN A 463 6.37 23.81 -2.23
CA ASN A 463 5.38 24.87 -2.26
C ASN A 463 5.35 25.50 -3.66
N GLU A 464 4.17 25.57 -4.30
CA GLU A 464 3.98 26.20 -5.64
C GLU A 464 4.96 25.72 -6.73
N GLY A 465 5.42 24.47 -6.61
CA GLY A 465 6.39 23.86 -7.51
C GLY A 465 7.84 24.31 -7.30
N LYS A 466 8.13 24.97 -6.18
CA LYS A 466 9.48 25.22 -5.70
C LYS A 466 9.88 24.18 -4.65
N ILE A 467 11.18 23.93 -4.55
CA ILE A 467 11.77 22.98 -3.62
C ILE A 467 12.51 23.76 -2.53
N TYR A 468 12.23 23.44 -1.27
CA TYR A 468 12.90 24.03 -0.12
C TYR A 468 13.57 22.94 0.70
N LEU A 469 14.77 23.22 1.19
CA LEU A 469 15.32 22.57 2.37
C LEU A 469 14.80 23.30 3.61
N PHE A 470 14.56 22.58 4.70
CA PHE A 470 14.25 23.22 5.98
C PHE A 470 15.14 22.69 7.10
N SER A 471 15.61 23.61 7.96
CA SER A 471 16.50 23.30 9.07
C SER A 471 15.75 22.67 10.24
N LYS A 472 16.50 22.21 11.26
CA LYS A 472 15.93 21.75 12.54
C LYS A 472 15.14 22.83 13.29
N ASN A 473 15.38 24.11 12.97
CA ASN A 473 14.65 25.25 13.52
C ASN A 473 13.57 25.78 12.55
N TYR A 474 13.23 24.99 11.52
CA TYR A 474 12.25 25.33 10.48
C TYR A 474 12.59 26.56 9.62
N GLU A 475 13.87 26.92 9.56
CA GLU A 475 14.35 27.94 8.62
C GLU A 475 14.35 27.35 7.21
N LEU A 476 13.89 28.14 6.24
CA LEU A 476 13.71 27.69 4.86
C LEU A 476 14.85 28.16 3.97
N LYS A 477 15.36 27.25 3.16
CA LYS A 477 16.30 27.54 2.07
C LYS A 477 15.71 27.08 0.75
N GLU A 478 15.34 28.03 -0.10
CA GLU A 478 14.87 27.76 -1.45
C GLU A 478 16.02 27.26 -2.33
N LEU A 479 15.75 26.23 -3.14
CA LEU A 479 16.67 25.76 -4.17
C LEU A 479 16.21 26.28 -5.54
N GLU A 480 17.05 27.10 -6.17
CA GLU A 480 16.75 27.72 -7.47
C GLU A 480 16.69 26.66 -8.59
N THR A 481 15.50 26.11 -8.82
CA THR A 481 15.23 25.02 -9.75
C THR A 481 14.05 25.37 -10.65
N ALA A 482 13.88 24.65 -11.76
CA ALA A 482 12.65 24.75 -12.53
C ALA A 482 11.46 24.20 -11.72
N LYS A 483 10.24 24.57 -12.17
CA LYS A 483 9.00 24.15 -11.52
C LYS A 483 8.93 22.61 -11.41
N PHE A 484 8.80 22.13 -10.18
CA PHE A 484 8.62 20.73 -9.80
C PHE A 484 7.14 20.41 -9.60
N ASP A 485 6.64 19.33 -10.19
CA ASP A 485 5.28 18.86 -9.97
C ASP A 485 5.28 17.58 -9.10
N PRO A 486 4.94 17.66 -7.80
CA PRO A 486 4.95 16.50 -6.92
C PRO A 486 3.94 15.40 -7.32
N ALA A 487 2.93 15.71 -8.13
CA ALA A 487 1.94 14.71 -8.54
C ALA A 487 2.45 13.77 -9.64
N THR A 488 3.43 14.21 -10.42
CA THR A 488 3.90 13.48 -11.61
C THR A 488 5.40 13.20 -11.58
N MET A 489 6.18 14.03 -10.91
CA MET A 489 7.63 13.96 -10.90
C MET A 489 8.20 13.25 -9.67
N ARG A 490 9.28 12.51 -9.89
CA ARG A 490 10.15 11.97 -8.84
C ARG A 490 11.24 12.99 -8.54
N LEU A 491 11.73 13.01 -7.30
CA LEU A 491 12.80 13.91 -6.86
C LEU A 491 13.86 13.11 -6.09
N ARG A 492 15.12 13.44 -6.31
CA ARG A 492 16.25 13.00 -5.50
C ARG A 492 17.17 14.17 -5.20
N VAL A 493 17.43 14.38 -3.92
CA VAL A 493 18.39 15.37 -3.43
C VAL A 493 19.52 14.63 -2.73
N SER A 494 20.75 14.88 -3.11
CA SER A 494 21.93 14.26 -2.50
C SER A 494 23.00 15.27 -2.18
N PHE A 495 23.55 15.16 -0.98
CA PHE A 495 24.71 15.92 -0.52
C PHE A 495 25.96 15.05 -0.61
N ASP A 496 27.03 15.66 -1.06
CA ASP A 496 28.39 15.16 -0.96
C ASP A 496 29.26 16.17 -0.18
N PRO A 497 30.59 15.98 -0.04
CA PRO A 497 31.45 16.94 0.65
C PRO A 497 31.41 18.37 0.11
N LYS A 498 31.26 18.58 -1.20
CA LYS A 498 31.34 19.90 -1.85
C LYS A 498 30.01 20.39 -2.42
N TYR A 499 29.13 19.48 -2.83
CA TYR A 499 27.97 19.82 -3.65
C TYR A 499 26.68 19.26 -3.07
N LEU A 500 25.60 19.97 -3.39
CA LEU A 500 24.24 19.48 -3.32
C LEU A 500 23.75 19.26 -4.75
N GLN A 501 23.32 18.04 -5.07
CA GLN A 501 22.70 17.71 -6.34
C GLN A 501 21.20 17.49 -6.16
N VAL A 502 20.40 18.14 -7.01
CA VAL A 502 18.95 17.98 -7.10
C VAL A 502 18.59 17.39 -8.45
N ARG A 503 17.79 16.33 -8.48
CA ARG A 503 17.35 15.66 -9.71
C ARG A 503 15.87 15.41 -9.66
N PHE A 504 15.16 15.74 -10.73
CA PHE A 504 13.76 15.35 -10.85
C PHE A 504 13.38 15.05 -12.29
N ASP A 505 12.44 14.13 -12.45
CA ASP A 505 11.96 13.65 -13.74
C ASP A 505 10.50 13.19 -13.68
N ASP A 506 9.81 13.25 -14.82
CA ASP A 506 8.50 12.64 -15.05
C ASP A 506 8.60 11.34 -15.91
N GLY A 507 9.83 10.83 -16.10
CA GLY A 507 10.16 9.74 -17.00
C GLY A 507 10.43 10.15 -18.44
N LYS A 508 10.03 11.36 -18.88
CA LYS A 508 10.28 11.90 -20.22
C LYS A 508 11.32 13.00 -20.20
N ASP A 509 11.15 13.98 -19.32
CA ASP A 509 12.06 15.08 -19.08
C ASP A 509 12.85 14.82 -17.80
N TYR A 510 14.17 14.76 -17.92
CA TYR A 510 15.10 14.55 -16.82
C TYR A 510 15.87 15.83 -16.58
N ARG A 511 15.79 16.37 -15.36
CA ARG A 511 16.48 17.60 -14.97
C ARG A 511 17.41 17.33 -13.81
N ALA A 512 18.60 17.91 -13.86
CA ALA A 512 19.52 17.90 -12.75
C ALA A 512 20.12 19.29 -12.54
N TYR A 513 20.32 19.63 -11.28
CA TYR A 513 20.90 20.87 -10.81
C TYR A 513 21.99 20.53 -9.79
N VAL A 514 23.06 21.30 -9.80
CA VAL A 514 24.14 21.20 -8.80
C VAL A 514 24.37 22.56 -8.17
N PHE A 515 24.52 22.56 -6.86
CA PHE A 515 24.70 23.74 -6.03
C PHE A 515 25.95 23.56 -5.18
N ASP A 516 26.60 24.67 -4.84
CA ASP A 516 27.63 24.66 -3.80
C ASP A 516 26.98 24.28 -2.46
N LYS A 517 27.63 23.41 -1.69
CA LYS A 517 27.04 22.93 -0.43
C LYS A 517 26.92 24.02 0.64
N ASN A 518 27.81 25.01 0.65
CA ASN A 518 27.87 26.01 1.72
C ASN A 518 27.05 27.25 1.35
N SER A 519 27.18 27.76 0.12
CA SER A 519 26.42 28.94 -0.31
C SER A 519 25.02 28.60 -0.83
N PHE A 520 24.83 27.36 -1.33
CA PHE A 520 23.65 26.92 -2.08
C PHE A 520 23.41 27.72 -3.35
N GLU A 521 24.44 28.37 -3.89
CA GLU A 521 24.38 28.98 -5.21
C GLU A 521 24.42 27.91 -6.29
N LYS A 522 23.61 28.10 -7.33
CA LYS A 522 23.54 27.16 -8.45
C LYS A 522 24.82 27.22 -9.27
N ILE A 523 25.51 26.09 -9.38
CA ILE A 523 26.74 25.93 -10.16
C ILE A 523 26.43 25.50 -11.59
N GLY A 524 25.40 24.66 -11.78
CA GLY A 524 25.04 24.17 -13.10
C GLY A 524 23.69 23.47 -13.17
N GLU A 525 23.18 23.35 -14.38
CA GLU A 525 21.94 22.64 -14.70
C GLU A 525 22.05 21.87 -16.02
N ILE A 526 21.29 20.78 -16.14
CA ILE A 526 21.16 20.01 -17.38
C ILE A 526 19.71 19.52 -17.54
N LYS A 527 19.24 19.49 -18.78
CA LYS A 527 17.97 18.87 -19.18
C LYS A 527 18.23 17.83 -20.26
N LEU A 528 17.76 16.60 -20.04
CA LEU A 528 17.71 15.54 -21.04
C LEU A 528 16.24 15.19 -21.30
N THR A 529 15.89 14.93 -22.56
CA THR A 529 14.53 14.53 -22.95
C THR A 529 14.59 13.19 -23.67
N GLU A 530 13.74 12.25 -23.27
CA GLU A 530 13.55 10.98 -23.97
C GLU A 530 13.06 11.29 -25.40
N ARG A 531 13.80 10.82 -26.41
CA ARG A 531 13.51 11.05 -27.83
C ARG A 531 12.53 10.03 -28.38
#